data_AF-R7KTB2-F1
#
_entry.id   AF-R7KTB2-F1
#
_cell.length_a   1.000
_cell.length_b   1.000
_cell.length_c   1.000
_cell.angle_alpha   90.00
_cell.angle_beta   90.00
_cell.angle_gamma   90.00
#
_symmetry.space_group_name_H-M   'P 1'
#
loop_
_entity.id
_entity.type
_entity.pdbx_description
1 polymer ?
#
loop_
_entity_poly.entity_id
_entity_poly.type
_entity_poly.pdbx_seq_one_letter_code
_entity_poly.pdbx_strand_id
1 'polypeptide(L)'
;MNKKIIAALCALTICLSAAACGQTDSAEDAPAETTAAQSAPDPVTMATEAVPTEPVDLSKGLTDAMYERAVVSEGNKARLAKAMKKAANGEDITVGVIGGSITQGSSATDHNNCYAELFHKYWVEKFPQSNVNFVNAGIGGTNSYLGVHRVDTQLLDSKPDAVIVEFSVNDTDKLMNKYSYDSLVRKILNCDSRPAVMLLFTTQEDGTSLWETHKEIGAAYDLPMLSYRAVVYPEVSAGTLDWKDISPDNIHPNDEGHKLIGQLVSRYLDSVYDDLDNIDDSSVAFDTPAYTADYYKDAKMLGASDITPREISGFEQGGNSVYPELFPDNFVTEGEGYLKFETECKCLGFFYLKKVDGKGGKYDVYVDGERKGTLDADFKGGWGNYGETQQILISKDSEKHTVEIKLAEGSTNTSLTILGIMES
;
A
#
# COMPACT_ATOMS: atom_id res chain seq x y z
N MET A 1 11.05 4.77 -49.64
CA MET A 1 10.82 6.18 -49.25
C MET A 1 9.40 6.34 -48.74
N ASN A 2 9.29 6.97 -47.58
CA ASN A 2 8.20 6.92 -46.62
C ASN A 2 6.80 7.26 -47.14
N LYS A 3 5.82 6.44 -46.75
CA LYS A 3 4.41 6.83 -46.63
C LYS A 3 4.16 7.21 -45.16
N LYS A 4 3.83 8.49 -44.93
CA LYS A 4 3.36 9.01 -43.64
C LYS A 4 1.93 8.52 -43.43
N ILE A 5 1.67 7.86 -42.31
CA ILE A 5 0.31 7.54 -41.83
C ILE A 5 -0.04 8.60 -40.78
N ILE A 6 -1.20 9.22 -40.99
CA ILE A 6 -1.82 10.25 -40.15
C ILE A 6 -2.48 9.55 -38.96
N ALA A 7 -2.12 9.97 -37.75
CA ALA A 7 -2.78 9.57 -36.51
C ALA A 7 -4.08 10.36 -36.34
N ALA A 8 -5.19 9.66 -36.11
CA ALA A 8 -6.49 10.25 -35.81
C ALA A 8 -6.70 10.30 -34.29
N LEU A 9 -6.94 11.50 -33.77
CA LEU A 9 -7.44 11.75 -32.42
C LEU A 9 -8.88 11.19 -32.30
N CYS A 10 -9.16 10.44 -31.24
CA CYS A 10 -10.52 10.19 -30.78
C CYS A 10 -10.83 11.12 -29.60
N ALA A 11 -11.85 11.95 -29.78
CA ALA A 11 -12.32 12.95 -28.83
C ALA A 11 -13.22 12.33 -27.75
N LEU A 12 -13.00 12.77 -26.50
CA LEU A 12 -13.81 12.46 -25.34
C LEU A 12 -14.99 13.44 -25.26
N THR A 13 -16.23 12.95 -25.39
CA THR A 13 -17.46 13.75 -25.22
C THR A 13 -17.85 13.84 -23.75
N ILE A 14 -17.85 15.07 -23.22
CA ILE A 14 -18.39 15.45 -21.91
C ILE A 14 -19.81 15.99 -22.14
N CYS A 15 -20.82 15.38 -21.51
CA CYS A 15 -22.17 15.93 -21.44
C CYS A 15 -22.35 16.71 -20.13
N LEU A 16 -22.47 18.04 -20.23
CA LEU A 16 -23.02 18.89 -19.18
C LEU A 16 -24.56 18.84 -19.21
N SER A 17 -25.19 18.81 -18.04
CA SER A 17 -26.51 19.40 -17.86
C SER A 17 -26.58 20.09 -16.50
N ALA A 18 -27.03 21.33 -16.52
CA ALA A 18 -27.34 22.15 -15.36
C ALA A 18 -28.71 22.80 -15.59
N ALA A 19 -29.60 22.72 -14.61
CA ALA A 19 -30.63 23.71 -14.33
C ALA A 19 -31.22 23.47 -12.94
N ALA A 20 -31.57 24.57 -12.28
CA ALA A 20 -31.74 24.70 -10.84
C ALA A 20 -33.18 25.09 -10.42
N CYS A 21 -33.36 25.07 -9.10
CA CYS A 21 -34.27 25.85 -8.25
C CYS A 21 -35.74 25.42 -8.02
N GLY A 22 -36.07 25.35 -6.72
CA GLY A 22 -37.42 25.51 -6.15
C GLY A 22 -37.46 25.17 -4.65
N GLN A 23 -37.41 26.19 -3.78
CA GLN A 23 -37.76 26.15 -2.33
C GLN A 23 -39.31 25.97 -2.16
N THR A 24 -39.97 25.62 -1.05
CA THR A 24 -39.88 26.02 0.39
C THR A 24 -40.80 25.13 1.27
N ASP A 25 -40.50 25.10 2.58
CA ASP A 25 -41.36 24.85 3.78
C ASP A 25 -41.91 23.42 4.03
N SER A 26 -41.97 22.86 5.25
CA SER A 26 -42.01 23.42 6.62
C SER A 26 -41.54 22.38 7.66
N ALA A 27 -41.09 22.88 8.81
CA ALA A 27 -40.59 22.14 9.97
C ALA A 27 -41.70 21.69 10.94
N GLU A 28 -41.48 20.57 11.67
CA GLU A 28 -41.99 20.37 13.04
C GLU A 28 -41.21 19.27 13.81
N ASP A 29 -40.64 19.70 14.95
CA ASP A 29 -40.23 19.06 16.21
C ASP A 29 -39.69 17.62 16.33
N ALA A 30 -38.45 17.54 16.87
CA ALA A 30 -37.98 16.50 17.79
C ALA A 30 -36.96 17.09 18.79
N PRO A 31 -36.89 16.59 20.05
CA PRO A 31 -36.38 17.36 21.20
C PRO A 31 -34.85 17.35 21.32
N ALA A 32 -34.36 18.40 21.97
CA ALA A 32 -32.94 18.70 22.20
C ALA A 32 -32.25 17.69 23.13
N GLU A 33 -31.21 17.02 22.63
CA GLU A 33 -30.14 16.43 23.43
C GLU A 33 -28.93 17.37 23.44
N THR A 34 -28.53 17.77 24.63
CA THR A 34 -27.34 18.58 24.91
C THR A 34 -26.07 17.75 24.67
N THR A 35 -25.39 17.99 23.55
CA THR A 35 -24.00 17.57 23.35
C THR A 35 -23.05 18.68 23.79
N ALA A 36 -22.23 18.38 24.79
CA ALA A 36 -21.10 19.21 25.16
C ALA A 36 -20.12 19.24 23.97
N ALA A 37 -19.91 20.41 23.38
CA ALA A 37 -18.94 20.62 22.34
C ALA A 37 -17.52 20.35 22.88
N GLN A 38 -16.92 19.25 22.45
CA GLN A 38 -15.47 19.09 22.53
C GLN A 38 -14.85 20.10 21.57
N SER A 39 -13.97 20.95 22.09
CA SER A 39 -13.20 21.91 21.31
C SER A 39 -12.40 21.18 20.24
N ALA A 40 -12.63 21.53 18.98
CA ALA A 40 -11.75 21.14 17.89
C ALA A 40 -10.32 21.63 18.20
N PRO A 41 -9.27 20.83 17.91
CA PRO A 41 -7.90 21.29 18.04
C PRO A 41 -7.66 22.48 17.10
N ASP A 42 -6.79 23.40 17.53
CA ASP A 42 -6.43 24.57 16.75
C ASP A 42 -5.94 24.18 15.35
N PRO A 43 -6.27 24.95 14.30
CA PRO A 43 -5.77 24.69 12.96
C PRO A 43 -4.24 24.80 12.98
N VAL A 44 -3.57 23.72 12.58
CA VAL A 44 -2.13 23.71 12.32
C VAL A 44 -1.86 24.81 11.30
N THR A 45 -1.14 25.86 11.71
CA THR A 45 -0.63 26.87 10.80
C THR A 45 0.41 26.22 9.88
N MET A 46 0.00 25.86 8.67
CA MET A 46 0.92 25.46 7.61
C MET A 46 1.89 26.62 7.39
N ALA A 47 3.19 26.36 7.57
CA ALA A 47 4.23 27.29 7.17
C ALA A 47 3.98 27.67 5.70
N THR A 48 4.03 28.97 5.41
CA THR A 48 3.93 29.46 4.04
C THR A 48 5.05 28.82 3.21
N GLU A 49 4.70 27.90 2.32
CA GLU A 49 5.66 27.19 1.47
C GLU A 49 6.36 28.18 0.55
N ALA A 50 7.54 28.64 0.94
CA ALA A 50 8.41 29.38 0.05
C ALA A 50 8.78 28.44 -1.11
N VAL A 51 8.49 28.88 -2.35
CA VAL A 51 8.86 28.14 -3.56
C VAL A 51 10.39 28.00 -3.58
N PRO A 52 10.95 26.79 -3.74
CA PRO A 52 12.39 26.62 -3.83
C PRO A 52 12.99 27.43 -4.99
N THR A 53 14.13 28.08 -4.77
CA THR A 53 14.79 28.92 -5.78
C THR A 53 16.22 28.53 -6.09
N GLU A 54 16.87 27.76 -5.21
CA GLU A 54 18.27 27.36 -5.37
C GLU A 54 18.37 25.91 -5.86
N PRO A 55 19.26 25.60 -6.81
CA PRO A 55 19.47 24.23 -7.27
C PRO A 55 19.84 23.27 -6.13
N VAL A 56 19.24 22.08 -6.15
CA VAL A 56 19.53 21.01 -5.20
C VAL A 56 20.91 20.41 -5.48
N ASP A 57 21.76 20.39 -4.46
CA ASP A 57 23.07 19.74 -4.49
C ASP A 57 22.96 18.34 -3.83
N LEU A 58 22.67 17.31 -4.63
CA LEU A 58 22.50 15.93 -4.16
C LEU A 58 23.75 15.36 -3.46
N SER A 59 24.93 15.95 -3.70
CA SER A 59 26.15 15.55 -2.99
C SER A 59 26.08 15.86 -1.49
N LYS A 60 25.27 16.85 -1.09
CA LYS A 60 24.98 17.19 0.31
C LYS A 60 23.83 16.37 0.90
N GLY A 61 23.11 15.62 0.08
CA GLY A 61 21.93 14.85 0.48
C GLY A 61 20.75 15.73 0.90
N LEU A 62 19.94 15.21 1.81
CA LEU A 62 18.72 15.84 2.30
C LEU A 62 19.01 17.11 3.11
N THR A 63 18.61 18.26 2.58
CA THR A 63 18.78 19.56 3.23
C THR A 63 17.79 19.79 4.37
N ASP A 64 18.05 20.77 5.23
CA ASP A 64 17.15 21.12 6.33
C ASP A 64 15.79 21.63 5.82
N ALA A 65 15.79 22.49 4.79
CA ALA A 65 14.54 22.98 4.21
C ALA A 65 13.70 21.85 3.59
N MET A 66 14.34 20.82 3.01
CA MET A 66 13.64 19.63 2.55
C MET A 66 13.08 18.82 3.71
N TYR A 67 13.87 18.60 4.76
CA TYR A 67 13.46 17.84 5.93
C TYR A 67 12.29 18.50 6.68
N GLU A 68 12.31 19.82 6.86
CA GLU A 68 11.23 20.59 7.50
C GLU A 68 9.87 20.42 6.81
N ARG A 69 9.85 20.28 5.48
CA ARG A 69 8.62 19.99 4.73
C ARG A 69 8.21 18.52 4.77
N ALA A 70 9.18 17.63 4.99
CA ALA A 70 9.02 16.19 4.83
C ALA A 70 8.36 15.52 6.04
N VAL A 71 8.52 16.07 7.24
CA VAL A 71 7.83 15.60 8.44
C VAL A 71 6.42 16.18 8.45
N VAL A 72 5.47 15.44 7.88
CA VAL A 72 4.05 15.84 7.78
C VAL A 72 3.38 15.78 9.15
N SER A 73 3.76 14.82 9.98
CA SER A 73 3.35 14.71 11.38
C SER A 73 4.43 14.02 12.16
N GLU A 74 4.73 14.56 13.34
CA GLU A 74 5.61 13.94 14.33
C GLU A 74 4.99 12.65 14.90
N GLY A 75 3.65 12.62 15.03
CA GLY A 75 2.89 11.51 15.58
C GLY A 75 3.23 11.14 17.03
N ASN A 76 2.58 10.08 17.50
CA ASN A 76 2.87 9.44 18.77
C ASN A 76 4.15 8.59 18.66
N LYS A 77 5.20 9.04 19.37
CA LYS A 77 6.53 8.42 19.36
C LYS A 77 6.70 7.30 20.38
N ALA A 78 5.72 7.03 21.25
CA ALA A 78 5.84 6.11 22.39
C ALA A 78 6.32 4.71 21.98
N ARG A 79 5.71 4.14 20.92
CA ARG A 79 6.10 2.81 20.43
C ARG A 79 7.50 2.79 19.82
N LEU A 80 7.88 3.86 19.13
CA LEU A 80 9.21 3.97 18.54
C LEU A 80 10.28 4.11 19.63
N ALA A 81 10.02 4.95 20.64
CA ALA A 81 10.86 5.09 21.81
C ALA A 81 11.01 3.75 22.55
N LYS A 82 9.93 2.99 22.70
CA LYS A 82 9.97 1.64 23.29
C LYS A 82 10.86 0.67 22.50
N ALA A 83 10.74 0.65 21.17
CA ALA A 83 11.57 -0.17 20.30
C ALA A 83 13.06 0.21 20.41
N MET A 84 13.36 1.51 20.43
CA MET A 84 14.72 2.03 20.63
C MET A 84 15.28 1.70 22.01
N LYS A 85 14.48 1.81 23.08
CA LYS A 85 14.88 1.43 24.45
C LYS A 85 15.17 -0.07 24.55
N LYS A 86 14.35 -0.92 23.92
CA LYS A 86 14.59 -2.37 23.80
C LYS A 86 15.94 -2.66 23.12
N ALA A 87 16.20 -2.03 21.98
CA ALA A 87 17.47 -2.17 21.27
C ALA A 87 18.67 -1.60 22.06
N ALA A 88 18.49 -0.46 22.75
CA ALA A 88 19.49 0.14 23.64
C ALA A 88 19.92 -0.81 24.78
N ASN A 89 18.99 -1.63 25.27
CA ASN A 89 19.24 -2.66 26.27
C ASN A 89 19.91 -3.93 25.72
N GLY A 90 20.15 -4.00 24.40
CA GLY A 90 20.74 -5.17 23.74
C GLY A 90 19.78 -6.34 23.56
N GLU A 91 18.48 -6.10 23.68
CA GLU A 91 17.46 -7.12 23.38
C GLU A 91 17.24 -7.21 21.87
N ASP A 92 17.07 -8.43 21.35
CA ASP A 92 16.76 -8.66 19.94
C ASP A 92 15.51 -7.88 19.49
N ILE A 93 15.64 -7.16 18.38
CA ILE A 93 14.53 -6.46 17.74
C ILE A 93 14.31 -6.95 16.31
N THR A 94 13.09 -6.79 15.82
CA THR A 94 12.76 -6.99 14.41
C THR A 94 12.27 -5.67 13.83
N VAL A 95 12.88 -5.20 12.75
CA VAL A 95 12.38 -4.05 11.99
C VAL A 95 11.90 -4.50 10.63
N GLY A 96 10.84 -3.88 10.12
CA GLY A 96 10.24 -4.29 8.86
C GLY A 96 9.78 -3.14 7.99
N VAL A 97 9.62 -3.43 6.71
CA VAL A 97 8.99 -2.53 5.74
C VAL A 97 7.95 -3.31 4.96
N ILE A 98 6.84 -2.68 4.60
CA ILE A 98 5.82 -3.27 3.72
C ILE A 98 5.36 -2.25 2.68
N GLY A 99 5.35 -2.68 1.42
CA GLY A 99 5.03 -1.79 0.32
C GLY A 99 5.16 -2.40 -1.07
N GLY A 100 5.23 -1.53 -2.06
CA GLY A 100 5.38 -1.87 -3.47
C GLY A 100 6.83 -2.09 -3.95
N SER A 101 7.09 -1.78 -5.23
CA SER A 101 8.38 -1.98 -5.90
C SER A 101 9.51 -1.12 -5.33
N ILE A 102 9.21 0.11 -4.89
CA ILE A 102 10.19 1.00 -4.25
C ILE A 102 10.67 0.34 -2.93
N THR A 103 9.74 -0.21 -2.15
CA THR A 103 10.02 -0.96 -0.92
C THR A 103 10.81 -2.24 -1.18
N GLN A 104 10.50 -2.96 -2.25
CA GLN A 104 11.26 -4.12 -2.70
C GLN A 104 12.73 -3.75 -3.06
N GLY A 105 12.98 -2.50 -3.45
CA GLY A 105 14.30 -1.95 -3.76
C GLY A 105 14.55 -1.73 -5.26
N SER A 106 13.49 -1.61 -6.06
CA SER A 106 13.62 -1.37 -7.50
C SER A 106 14.43 -0.10 -7.81
N SER A 107 15.18 -0.16 -8.92
CA SER A 107 16.04 0.91 -9.46
C SER A 107 17.26 1.33 -8.62
N ALA A 108 17.47 0.75 -7.43
CA ALA A 108 18.77 0.79 -6.76
C ALA A 108 19.77 -0.08 -7.53
N THR A 109 21.02 0.38 -7.66
CA THR A 109 22.07 -0.38 -8.37
C THR A 109 22.58 -1.56 -7.55
N ASP A 110 22.47 -1.46 -6.23
CA ASP A 110 22.73 -2.52 -5.26
C ASP A 110 21.59 -2.52 -4.23
N HIS A 111 21.15 -3.70 -3.78
CA HIS A 111 20.13 -3.82 -2.75
C HIS A 111 20.50 -3.05 -1.46
N ASN A 112 21.80 -2.96 -1.18
CA ASN A 112 22.36 -2.18 -0.07
C ASN A 112 22.05 -0.68 -0.12
N ASN A 113 21.70 -0.16 -1.28
CA ASN A 113 21.40 1.26 -1.49
C ASN A 113 19.90 1.54 -1.43
N CYS A 114 19.04 0.52 -1.43
CA CYS A 114 17.60 0.77 -1.35
C CYS A 114 17.20 1.28 0.04
N TYR A 115 16.17 2.13 0.10
CA TYR A 115 15.80 2.80 1.35
C TYR A 115 15.45 1.82 2.48
N ALA A 116 14.88 0.66 2.12
CA ALA A 116 14.52 -0.39 3.05
C ALA A 116 15.76 -0.95 3.77
N GLU A 117 16.85 -1.18 3.03
CA GLU A 117 18.12 -1.63 3.60
C GLU A 117 18.86 -0.50 4.32
N LEU A 118 18.71 0.75 3.89
CA LEU A 118 19.22 1.91 4.63
C LEU A 118 18.52 2.08 5.99
N PHE A 119 17.22 1.82 6.06
CA PHE A 119 16.47 1.76 7.31
C PHE A 119 17.00 0.65 8.22
N HIS A 120 17.22 -0.55 7.70
CA HIS A 120 17.84 -1.64 8.46
C HIS A 120 19.22 -1.26 9.00
N LYS A 121 20.10 -0.74 8.15
CA LYS A 121 21.45 -0.29 8.53
C LYS A 121 21.44 0.75 9.63
N TYR A 122 20.51 1.71 9.59
CA TYR A 122 20.36 2.69 10.66
C TYR A 122 20.22 2.01 12.03
N TRP A 123 19.34 1.01 12.16
CA TRP A 123 19.14 0.31 13.43
C TRP A 123 20.37 -0.50 13.86
N VAL A 124 21.03 -1.18 12.93
CA VAL A 124 22.28 -1.94 13.20
C VAL A 124 23.39 -1.01 13.68
N GLU A 125 23.57 0.15 13.04
CA GLU A 125 24.62 1.11 13.37
C GLU A 125 24.32 1.87 14.67
N LYS A 126 23.06 2.25 14.90
CA LYS A 126 22.63 3.00 16.08
C LYS A 126 22.64 2.13 17.34
N PHE A 127 22.35 0.83 17.21
CA PHE A 127 22.23 -0.11 18.33
C PHE A 127 23.14 -1.34 18.14
N PRO A 128 24.47 -1.16 18.12
CA PRO A 128 25.42 -2.25 17.83
C PRO A 128 25.42 -3.39 18.87
N GLN A 129 24.85 -3.16 20.05
CA GLN A 129 24.65 -4.17 21.10
C GLN A 129 23.41 -5.07 20.87
N SER A 130 22.51 -4.69 19.97
CA SER A 130 21.28 -5.43 19.66
C SER A 130 21.50 -6.33 18.44
N ASN A 131 20.92 -7.52 18.46
CA ASN A 131 20.68 -8.25 17.21
C ASN A 131 19.45 -7.63 16.52
N VAL A 132 19.62 -7.13 15.30
CA VAL A 132 18.54 -6.48 14.53
C VAL A 132 18.15 -7.41 13.39
N ASN A 133 16.96 -8.02 13.49
CA ASN A 133 16.37 -8.78 12.40
C ASN A 133 15.66 -7.83 11.44
N PHE A 134 15.68 -8.16 10.15
CA PHE A 134 15.07 -7.33 9.11
C PHE A 134 14.10 -8.12 8.24
N VAL A 135 12.92 -7.55 8.01
CA VAL A 135 11.90 -8.09 7.11
C VAL A 135 11.54 -7.06 6.04
N ASN A 136 11.99 -7.30 4.82
CA ASN A 136 11.51 -6.56 3.65
C ASN A 136 10.31 -7.28 3.02
N ALA A 137 9.11 -6.78 3.32
CA ALA A 137 7.85 -7.27 2.75
C ALA A 137 7.42 -6.42 1.54
N GLY A 138 8.35 -5.88 0.74
CA GLY A 138 8.08 -5.18 -0.50
C GLY A 138 7.80 -6.11 -1.68
N ILE A 139 6.70 -5.89 -2.42
CA ILE A 139 6.39 -6.65 -3.65
C ILE A 139 6.04 -5.68 -4.77
N GLY A 140 6.81 -5.72 -5.86
CA GLY A 140 6.61 -4.86 -7.02
C GLY A 140 5.23 -4.99 -7.66
N GLY A 141 4.64 -3.83 -8.01
CA GLY A 141 3.34 -3.76 -8.67
C GLY A 141 2.13 -4.05 -7.77
N THR A 142 2.30 -4.03 -6.44
CA THR A 142 1.23 -4.38 -5.50
C THR A 142 0.77 -3.19 -4.67
N ASN A 143 -0.51 -3.19 -4.30
CA ASN A 143 -1.19 -2.12 -3.56
C ASN A 143 -1.49 -2.57 -2.10
N SER A 144 -2.04 -1.67 -1.29
CA SER A 144 -2.42 -1.95 0.10
C SER A 144 -3.53 -2.99 0.22
N TYR A 145 -4.33 -3.20 -0.84
CA TYR A 145 -5.34 -4.24 -0.89
C TYR A 145 -4.72 -5.64 -0.90
N LEU A 146 -3.64 -5.86 -1.67
CA LEU A 146 -2.84 -7.08 -1.49
C LEU A 146 -2.13 -7.08 -0.12
N GLY A 147 -1.58 -5.93 0.26
CA GLY A 147 -0.83 -5.73 1.51
C GLY A 147 -1.59 -6.26 2.73
N VAL A 148 -2.85 -5.86 2.92
CA VAL A 148 -3.67 -6.26 4.08
C VAL A 148 -3.94 -7.77 4.16
N HIS A 149 -4.01 -8.46 3.02
CA HIS A 149 -4.25 -9.92 2.97
C HIS A 149 -2.99 -10.75 3.18
N ARG A 150 -1.79 -10.19 2.93
CA ARG A 150 -0.49 -10.90 3.07
C ARG A 150 0.33 -10.49 4.29
N VAL A 151 -0.08 -9.43 4.99
CA VAL A 151 0.73 -8.82 6.06
C VAL A 151 1.04 -9.80 7.19
N ASP A 152 0.11 -10.71 7.50
CA ASP A 152 0.29 -11.66 8.60
C ASP A 152 1.52 -12.55 8.37
N THR A 153 1.54 -13.29 7.25
CA THR A 153 2.60 -14.26 6.94
C THR A 153 3.90 -13.63 6.48
N GLN A 154 3.84 -12.45 5.85
CA GLN A 154 5.02 -11.82 5.26
C GLN A 154 5.65 -10.73 6.13
N LEU A 155 5.01 -10.37 7.25
CA LEU A 155 5.54 -9.38 8.19
C LEU A 155 5.20 -9.71 9.64
N LEU A 156 3.93 -9.87 10.01
CA LEU A 156 3.53 -9.91 11.43
C LEU A 156 3.99 -11.18 12.16
N ASP A 157 4.14 -12.31 11.46
CA ASP A 157 4.68 -13.56 12.02
C ASP A 157 6.12 -13.39 12.56
N SER A 158 6.86 -12.41 12.04
CA SER A 158 8.20 -12.04 12.53
C SER A 158 8.19 -11.17 13.79
N LYS A 159 7.00 -10.74 14.25
CA LYS A 159 6.77 -9.92 15.44
C LYS A 159 7.60 -8.63 15.42
N PRO A 160 7.39 -7.73 14.43
CA PRO A 160 8.18 -6.52 14.30
C PRO A 160 8.00 -5.60 15.51
N ASP A 161 9.06 -4.87 15.86
CA ASP A 161 9.08 -3.79 16.84
C ASP A 161 8.90 -2.41 16.17
N ALA A 162 9.31 -2.26 14.90
CA ALA A 162 9.11 -1.04 14.11
C ALA A 162 8.85 -1.37 12.63
N VAL A 163 7.89 -0.68 12.02
CA VAL A 163 7.43 -0.91 10.65
C VAL A 163 7.31 0.39 9.86
N ILE A 164 7.79 0.41 8.61
CA ILE A 164 7.42 1.42 7.61
C ILE A 164 6.35 0.86 6.68
N VAL A 165 5.29 1.64 6.44
CA VAL A 165 4.21 1.32 5.49
C VAL A 165 4.25 2.29 4.31
N GLU A 166 4.43 1.79 3.09
CA GLU A 166 4.61 2.59 1.87
C GLU A 166 3.83 1.99 0.68
N PHE A 167 2.71 2.60 0.32
CA PHE A 167 1.92 2.22 -0.87
C PHE A 167 1.48 3.43 -1.69
N SER A 168 2.09 4.60 -1.48
CA SER A 168 1.51 5.88 -1.90
C SER A 168 1.48 6.07 -3.42
N VAL A 169 2.35 5.39 -4.17
CA VAL A 169 2.31 5.39 -5.64
C VAL A 169 1.63 4.15 -6.23
N ASN A 170 1.39 3.12 -5.43
CA ASN A 170 0.75 1.87 -5.86
C ASN A 170 -0.77 1.89 -5.70
N ASP A 171 -1.24 2.57 -4.65
CA ASP A 171 -2.66 2.76 -4.42
C ASP A 171 -3.21 3.81 -5.41
N THR A 172 -4.25 3.42 -6.15
CA THR A 172 -4.80 4.21 -7.26
C THR A 172 -6.33 4.27 -7.25
N ASP A 173 -7.00 3.26 -6.71
CA ASP A 173 -8.43 3.32 -6.41
C ASP A 173 -8.62 3.98 -5.05
N LYS A 174 -8.96 5.28 -5.07
CA LYS A 174 -9.08 6.08 -3.86
C LYS A 174 -9.99 5.45 -2.79
N LEU A 175 -11.10 4.82 -3.17
CA LEU A 175 -12.07 4.32 -2.19
C LEU A 175 -11.66 2.95 -1.66
N MET A 176 -11.36 2.01 -2.55
CA MET A 176 -10.91 0.67 -2.16
C MET A 176 -9.63 0.76 -1.32
N ASN A 177 -8.66 1.56 -1.78
CA ASN A 177 -7.38 1.69 -1.11
C ASN A 177 -7.48 2.42 0.23
N LYS A 178 -8.45 3.33 0.41
CA LYS A 178 -8.70 3.93 1.72
C LYS A 178 -9.12 2.87 2.74
N TYR A 179 -10.01 1.94 2.37
CA TYR A 179 -10.43 0.85 3.24
C TYR A 179 -9.29 -0.15 3.53
N SER A 180 -8.53 -0.55 2.50
CA SER A 180 -7.44 -1.52 2.68
C SER A 180 -6.25 -0.95 3.42
N TYR A 181 -5.85 0.30 3.14
CA TYR A 181 -4.75 0.95 3.85
C TYR A 181 -5.10 1.17 5.33
N ASP A 182 -6.34 1.57 5.63
CA ASP A 182 -6.83 1.71 7.00
C ASP A 182 -6.73 0.38 7.75
N SER A 183 -7.33 -0.67 7.19
CA SER A 183 -7.30 -2.01 7.80
C SER A 183 -5.87 -2.55 7.94
N LEU A 184 -4.98 -2.32 6.95
CA LEU A 184 -3.58 -2.72 7.00
C LEU A 184 -2.85 -2.06 8.17
N VAL A 185 -2.92 -0.74 8.28
CA VAL A 185 -2.26 0.02 9.35
C VAL A 185 -2.77 -0.45 10.71
N ARG A 186 -4.08 -0.66 10.86
CA ARG A 186 -4.65 -1.17 12.10
C ARG A 186 -4.24 -2.61 12.41
N LYS A 187 -4.15 -3.51 11.43
CA LYS A 187 -3.65 -4.88 11.65
C LYS A 187 -2.22 -4.84 12.18
N ILE A 188 -1.36 -4.00 11.61
CA ILE A 188 0.02 -3.84 12.09
C ILE A 188 0.03 -3.27 13.51
N LEU A 189 -0.74 -2.21 13.78
CA LEU A 189 -0.82 -1.60 15.12
C LEU A 189 -1.38 -2.54 16.20
N ASN A 190 -2.27 -3.46 15.82
CA ASN A 190 -2.86 -4.47 16.70
C ASN A 190 -2.06 -5.78 16.78
N CYS A 191 -0.94 -5.91 16.06
CA CYS A 191 -0.05 -7.06 16.21
C CYS A 191 0.39 -7.21 17.68
N ASP A 192 0.57 -8.46 18.13
CA ASP A 192 0.94 -8.76 19.52
C ASP A 192 2.23 -8.07 19.98
N SER A 193 3.19 -7.87 19.07
CA SER A 193 4.44 -7.16 19.36
C SER A 193 4.24 -5.65 19.54
N ARG A 194 3.07 -5.11 19.17
CA ARG A 194 2.69 -3.69 19.22
C ARG A 194 3.76 -2.79 18.57
N PRO A 195 4.09 -3.01 17.29
CA PRO A 195 5.15 -2.28 16.62
C PRO A 195 4.88 -0.78 16.58
N ALA A 196 5.96 0.00 16.58
CA ALA A 196 5.92 1.36 16.03
C ALA A 196 5.57 1.30 14.55
N VAL A 197 4.72 2.22 14.08
CA VAL A 197 4.33 2.31 12.67
C VAL A 197 4.62 3.70 12.17
N MET A 198 5.41 3.81 11.10
CA MET A 198 5.69 5.05 10.39
C MET A 198 5.13 4.96 8.97
N LEU A 199 4.44 5.99 8.51
CA LEU A 199 3.92 6.05 7.16
C LEU A 199 4.90 6.81 6.27
N LEU A 200 5.24 6.23 5.11
CA LEU A 200 6.10 6.86 4.12
C LEU A 200 5.31 7.18 2.84
N PHE A 201 5.43 8.42 2.37
CA PHE A 201 4.73 8.91 1.19
C PHE A 201 5.68 9.19 0.04
N THR A 202 5.75 8.25 -0.89
CA THR A 202 6.47 8.37 -2.17
C THR A 202 5.62 9.12 -3.22
N THR A 203 6.20 9.41 -4.39
CA THR A 203 5.54 10.16 -5.47
C THR A 203 6.04 9.71 -6.85
N GLN A 204 5.22 9.93 -7.87
CA GLN A 204 5.66 9.96 -9.26
C GLN A 204 6.25 11.33 -9.63
N GLU A 205 6.90 11.41 -10.79
CA GLU A 205 7.52 12.64 -11.35
C GLU A 205 6.54 13.83 -11.37
N ASP A 206 5.29 13.57 -11.74
CA ASP A 206 4.23 14.60 -11.86
C ASP A 206 3.56 14.94 -10.52
N GLY A 207 4.00 14.35 -9.41
CA GLY A 207 3.42 14.53 -8.08
C GLY A 207 2.28 13.59 -7.74
N THR A 208 1.92 12.68 -8.65
CA THR A 208 0.83 11.71 -8.45
C THR A 208 1.19 10.72 -7.34
N SER A 209 0.30 10.65 -6.35
CA SER A 209 0.31 9.69 -5.26
C SER A 209 -1.03 9.75 -4.50
N LEU A 210 -1.33 8.72 -3.73
CA LEU A 210 -2.48 8.66 -2.83
C LEU A 210 -2.17 9.18 -1.41
N TRP A 211 -1.09 9.96 -1.26
CA TRP A 211 -0.62 10.44 0.05
C TRP A 211 -1.68 11.24 0.83
N GLU A 212 -2.57 12.00 0.17
CA GLU A 212 -3.68 12.70 0.84
C GLU A 212 -4.60 11.72 1.58
N THR A 213 -4.96 10.61 0.92
CA THR A 213 -5.78 9.55 1.52
C THR A 213 -5.04 8.88 2.68
N HIS A 214 -3.75 8.60 2.52
CA HIS A 214 -2.95 7.96 3.57
C HIS A 214 -2.72 8.89 4.78
N LYS A 215 -2.60 10.21 4.55
CA LYS A 215 -2.50 11.23 5.62
C LYS A 215 -3.73 11.24 6.52
N GLU A 216 -4.92 11.09 5.96
CA GLU A 216 -6.15 11.03 6.77
C GLU A 216 -6.09 9.87 7.78
N ILE A 217 -5.57 8.71 7.36
CA ILE A 217 -5.43 7.52 8.20
C ILE A 217 -4.30 7.71 9.23
N GLY A 218 -3.16 8.27 8.81
CA GLY A 218 -2.06 8.58 9.73
C GLY A 218 -2.47 9.59 10.80
N ALA A 219 -3.25 10.61 10.45
CA ALA A 219 -3.79 11.58 11.40
C ALA A 219 -4.80 10.93 12.36
N ALA A 220 -5.67 10.03 11.88
CA ALA A 220 -6.65 9.34 12.71
C ALA A 220 -6.00 8.45 13.79
N TYR A 221 -4.78 7.96 13.55
CA TYR A 221 -4.04 7.09 14.47
C TYR A 221 -2.82 7.75 15.12
N ASP A 222 -2.69 9.08 14.97
CA ASP A 222 -1.56 9.86 15.50
C ASP A 222 -0.21 9.21 15.14
N LEU A 223 0.01 8.93 13.86
CA LEU A 223 1.22 8.25 13.38
C LEU A 223 2.27 9.23 12.87
N PRO A 224 3.56 8.88 13.04
CA PRO A 224 4.64 9.51 12.29
C PRO A 224 4.38 9.41 10.79
N MET A 225 4.45 10.55 10.09
CA MET A 225 4.21 10.63 8.65
C MET A 225 5.37 11.36 7.97
N LEU A 226 6.11 10.62 7.15
CA LEU A 226 7.28 11.11 6.42
C LEU A 226 6.96 11.16 4.92
N SER A 227 7.31 12.24 4.25
CA SER A 227 6.94 12.46 2.85
C SER A 227 8.15 12.72 1.97
N TYR A 228 8.57 11.69 1.22
CA TYR A 228 9.49 11.86 0.10
C TYR A 228 8.88 12.79 -0.96
N ARG A 229 7.56 12.73 -1.16
CA ARG A 229 6.85 13.68 -2.02
C ARG A 229 7.12 15.14 -1.64
N ALA A 230 7.05 15.49 -0.35
CA ALA A 230 7.29 16.86 0.12
C ALA A 230 8.78 17.26 0.08
N VAL A 231 9.69 16.29 0.01
CA VAL A 231 11.11 16.51 -0.29
C VAL A 231 11.28 16.93 -1.75
N VAL A 232 10.86 16.09 -2.71
CA VAL A 232 11.29 16.20 -4.11
C VAL A 232 10.33 16.95 -5.02
N TYR A 233 9.02 16.85 -4.81
CA TYR A 233 8.05 17.42 -5.75
C TYR A 233 8.11 18.95 -5.82
N PRO A 234 8.24 19.70 -4.71
CA PRO A 234 8.41 21.15 -4.79
C PRO A 234 9.64 21.57 -5.59
N GLU A 235 10.74 20.83 -5.46
CA GLU A 235 12.01 21.11 -6.15
C GLU A 235 11.91 20.81 -7.65
N VAL A 236 11.32 19.67 -8.00
CA VAL A 236 11.06 19.27 -9.40
C VAL A 236 10.11 20.28 -10.06
N SER A 237 9.04 20.67 -9.37
CA SER A 237 8.08 21.66 -9.88
C SER A 237 8.68 23.05 -10.04
N ALA A 238 9.67 23.41 -9.23
CA ALA A 238 10.40 24.67 -9.33
C ALA A 238 11.56 24.64 -10.35
N GLY A 239 11.93 23.45 -10.84
CA GLY A 239 13.08 23.25 -11.72
C GLY A 239 14.44 23.34 -11.01
N THR A 240 14.46 23.24 -9.68
CA THR A 240 15.68 23.22 -8.86
C THR A 240 16.28 21.81 -8.73
N LEU A 241 15.53 20.77 -9.09
CA LEU A 241 15.97 19.38 -9.17
C LEU A 241 15.44 18.75 -10.47
N ASP A 242 16.30 18.12 -11.28
CA ASP A 242 15.84 17.29 -12.40
C ASP A 242 15.46 15.90 -11.85
N TRP A 243 14.24 15.45 -12.14
CA TRP A 243 13.75 14.13 -11.71
C TRP A 243 14.68 12.99 -12.14
N LYS A 244 15.35 13.13 -13.29
CA LYS A 244 16.30 12.12 -13.80
C LYS A 244 17.53 11.93 -12.93
N ASP A 245 17.87 12.92 -12.10
CA ASP A 245 18.99 12.81 -11.18
C ASP A 245 18.67 11.86 -10.01
N ILE A 246 17.38 11.65 -9.71
CA ILE A 246 16.90 10.82 -8.58
C ILE A 246 16.10 9.59 -9.01
N SER A 247 15.79 9.43 -10.30
CA SER A 247 14.98 8.31 -10.81
C SER A 247 15.27 8.04 -12.30
N PRO A 248 15.40 6.77 -12.75
CA PRO A 248 15.59 6.44 -14.16
C PRO A 248 14.28 6.38 -14.96
N ASP A 249 13.14 6.36 -14.30
CA ASP A 249 11.78 6.40 -14.88
C ASP A 249 10.89 7.39 -14.09
N ASN A 250 9.58 7.41 -14.34
CA ASN A 250 8.67 8.35 -13.67
C ASN A 250 8.22 7.92 -12.26
N ILE A 251 8.76 6.84 -11.69
CA ILE A 251 8.26 6.20 -10.45
C ILE A 251 9.38 5.81 -9.47
N HIS A 252 10.40 5.08 -9.92
CA HIS A 252 11.30 4.31 -9.06
C HIS A 252 12.60 5.07 -8.74
N PRO A 253 12.85 5.44 -7.48
CA PRO A 253 14.09 6.10 -7.09
C PRO A 253 15.34 5.31 -7.51
N ASN A 254 16.35 6.01 -8.04
CA ASN A 254 17.71 5.48 -8.19
C ASN A 254 18.44 5.52 -6.82
N ASP A 255 19.74 5.25 -6.79
CA ASP A 255 20.53 5.29 -5.55
C ASP A 255 20.44 6.64 -4.80
N GLU A 256 20.47 7.78 -5.51
CA GLU A 256 20.34 9.10 -4.89
C GLU A 256 18.92 9.35 -4.36
N GLY A 257 17.89 8.91 -5.09
CA GLY A 257 16.51 8.99 -4.63
C GLY A 257 16.27 8.12 -3.39
N HIS A 258 16.77 6.88 -3.37
CA HIS A 258 16.71 6.00 -2.18
C HIS A 258 17.50 6.58 -1.00
N LYS A 259 18.66 7.17 -1.26
CA LYS A 259 19.47 7.86 -0.24
C LYS A 259 18.72 9.04 0.40
N LEU A 260 17.99 9.84 -0.37
CA LEU A 260 17.14 10.91 0.18
C LEU A 260 16.04 10.36 1.10
N ILE A 261 15.41 9.24 0.74
CA ILE A 261 14.43 8.56 1.61
C ILE A 261 15.13 8.04 2.87
N GLY A 262 16.27 7.37 2.73
CA GLY A 262 17.05 6.86 3.86
C GLY A 262 17.45 7.96 4.84
N GLN A 263 17.91 9.11 4.35
CA GLN A 263 18.26 10.27 5.17
C GLN A 263 17.04 10.92 5.84
N LEU A 264 15.89 10.94 5.17
CA LEU A 264 14.64 11.42 5.76
C LEU A 264 14.25 10.56 6.96
N VAL A 265 14.24 9.24 6.76
CA VAL A 265 13.90 8.27 7.81
C VAL A 265 14.93 8.34 8.95
N SER A 266 16.24 8.31 8.66
CA SER A 266 17.26 8.33 9.70
C SER A 266 17.26 9.62 10.53
N ARG A 267 17.07 10.79 9.89
CA ARG A 267 16.96 12.07 10.62
C ARG A 267 15.75 12.10 11.55
N TYR A 268 14.61 11.56 11.10
CA TYR A 268 13.43 11.45 11.96
C TYR A 268 13.71 10.50 13.14
N LEU A 269 14.27 9.33 12.89
CA LEU A 269 14.66 8.38 13.95
C LEU A 269 15.67 8.99 14.92
N ASP A 270 16.65 9.74 14.45
CA ASP A 270 17.62 10.44 15.31
C ASP A 270 16.91 11.47 16.20
N SER A 271 15.93 12.22 15.69
CA SER A 271 15.16 13.16 16.51
C SER A 271 14.39 12.46 17.63
N VAL A 272 13.90 11.23 17.40
CA VAL A 272 13.23 10.43 18.43
C VAL A 272 14.25 9.86 19.41
N TYR A 273 15.39 9.39 18.91
CA TYR A 273 16.49 8.87 19.72
C TYR A 273 17.03 9.93 20.70
N ASP A 274 17.23 11.15 20.21
CA ASP A 274 17.79 12.25 21.01
C ASP A 274 16.81 12.73 22.11
N ASP A 275 15.52 12.41 21.98
CA ASP A 275 14.47 12.77 22.94
C ASP A 275 13.95 11.57 23.77
N LEU A 276 14.62 10.40 23.71
CA LEU A 276 14.12 9.15 24.31
C LEU A 276 13.76 9.24 25.80
N ASP A 277 14.52 10.01 26.57
CA ASP A 277 14.31 10.15 28.02
C ASP A 277 13.08 11.00 28.36
N ASN A 278 12.57 11.80 27.41
CA ASN A 278 11.40 12.65 27.59
C ASN A 278 10.12 12.05 26.98
N ILE A 279 10.24 10.99 26.18
CA ILE A 279 9.09 10.31 25.58
C ILE A 279 8.53 9.28 26.55
N ASP A 280 7.28 9.50 26.98
CA ASP A 280 6.51 8.52 27.76
C ASP A 280 6.13 7.32 26.90
N ASP A 281 6.70 6.17 27.23
CA ASP A 281 6.44 4.87 26.60
C ASP A 281 5.75 3.88 27.55
N SER A 282 5.23 4.36 28.69
CA SER A 282 4.55 3.53 29.69
C SER A 282 3.24 2.92 29.16
N SER A 283 2.60 3.58 28.19
CA SER A 283 1.42 3.08 27.48
C SER A 283 1.65 3.06 25.98
N VAL A 284 1.53 1.86 25.41
CA VAL A 284 1.57 1.62 23.95
C VAL A 284 0.31 0.92 23.44
N ALA A 285 -0.75 0.93 24.25
CA ALA A 285 -2.04 0.37 23.87
C ALA A 285 -2.61 1.13 22.65
N PHE A 286 -3.29 0.40 21.78
CA PHE A 286 -4.01 0.96 20.65
C PHE A 286 -5.42 0.38 20.67
N ASP A 287 -6.39 1.24 20.93
CA ASP A 287 -7.83 0.93 20.99
C ASP A 287 -8.64 1.84 20.06
N THR A 288 -7.97 2.63 19.22
CA THR A 288 -8.62 3.52 18.27
C THR A 288 -9.49 2.72 17.30
N PRO A 289 -10.78 3.08 17.15
CA PRO A 289 -11.68 2.43 16.20
C PRO A 289 -11.20 2.66 14.76
N ALA A 290 -11.72 1.87 13.83
CA ALA A 290 -11.44 2.07 12.41
C ALA A 290 -11.87 3.48 11.97
N TYR A 291 -11.02 4.15 11.21
CA TYR A 291 -11.33 5.41 10.55
C TYR A 291 -12.38 5.23 9.46
N THR A 292 -12.41 4.06 8.85
CA THR A 292 -13.36 3.65 7.82
C THR A 292 -14.14 2.40 8.21
N ALA A 293 -14.98 1.89 7.30
CA ALA A 293 -15.57 0.58 7.48
C ALA A 293 -14.46 -0.49 7.41
N ASP A 294 -14.33 -1.27 8.48
CA ASP A 294 -13.23 -2.20 8.73
C ASP A 294 -13.41 -3.53 7.97
N TYR A 295 -13.55 -3.41 6.65
CA TYR A 295 -13.84 -4.54 5.75
C TYR A 295 -12.72 -5.58 5.76
N TYR A 296 -11.47 -5.17 5.93
CA TYR A 296 -10.30 -6.04 5.80
C TYR A 296 -9.59 -6.35 7.13
N LYS A 297 -10.28 -6.18 8.26
CA LYS A 297 -9.70 -6.39 9.59
C LYS A 297 -9.18 -7.81 9.82
N ASP A 298 -9.87 -8.81 9.25
CA ASP A 298 -9.57 -10.24 9.36
C ASP A 298 -9.02 -10.78 8.03
N ALA A 299 -8.56 -9.89 7.15
CA ALA A 299 -8.13 -10.22 5.80
C ALA A 299 -7.01 -11.25 5.80
N LYS A 300 -7.14 -12.26 4.95
CA LYS A 300 -6.17 -13.32 4.76
C LYS A 300 -6.07 -13.73 3.30
N MET A 301 -4.90 -14.26 2.95
CA MET A 301 -4.63 -14.85 1.65
C MET A 301 -4.71 -16.37 1.76
N LEU A 302 -5.55 -16.99 0.95
CA LEU A 302 -5.69 -18.45 0.85
C LEU A 302 -5.03 -18.96 -0.43
N GLY A 303 -4.23 -20.02 -0.29
CA GLY A 303 -3.68 -20.79 -1.40
C GLY A 303 -4.69 -21.81 -1.94
N ALA A 304 -4.29 -22.54 -2.98
CA ALA A 304 -5.14 -23.60 -3.54
C ALA A 304 -5.41 -24.76 -2.57
N SER A 305 -4.45 -25.10 -1.71
CA SER A 305 -4.58 -26.16 -0.70
C SER A 305 -5.50 -25.80 0.48
N ASP A 306 -5.74 -24.51 0.71
CA ASP A 306 -6.69 -24.03 1.72
C ASP A 306 -8.15 -24.19 1.28
N ILE A 307 -8.39 -24.38 -0.02
CA ILE A 307 -9.72 -24.50 -0.60
C ILE A 307 -10.05 -25.97 -0.83
N THR A 308 -11.24 -26.38 -0.40
CA THR A 308 -11.84 -27.66 -0.79
C THR A 308 -12.87 -27.43 -1.89
N PRO A 309 -12.56 -27.74 -3.17
CA PRO A 309 -13.52 -27.56 -4.25
C PRO A 309 -14.73 -28.48 -4.09
N ARG A 310 -15.92 -27.93 -4.35
CA ARG A 310 -17.15 -28.72 -4.57
C ARG A 310 -17.11 -29.38 -5.94
N GLU A 311 -16.62 -28.64 -6.93
CA GLU A 311 -16.41 -29.12 -8.30
C GLU A 311 -15.14 -28.47 -8.87
N ILE A 312 -14.33 -29.25 -9.57
CA ILE A 312 -13.11 -28.77 -10.24
C ILE A 312 -12.89 -29.57 -11.53
N SER A 313 -12.59 -28.86 -12.61
CA SER A 313 -12.20 -29.44 -13.90
C SER A 313 -11.23 -28.50 -14.61
N GLY A 314 -10.17 -29.02 -15.23
CA GLY A 314 -9.18 -28.22 -15.97
C GLY A 314 -8.22 -27.38 -15.12
N PHE A 315 -8.60 -26.99 -13.90
CA PHE A 315 -7.67 -26.44 -12.90
C PHE A 315 -6.92 -27.55 -12.17
N GLU A 316 -5.66 -27.28 -11.88
CA GLU A 316 -4.77 -28.10 -11.06
C GLU A 316 -4.11 -27.23 -9.99
N GLN A 317 -3.72 -27.84 -8.87
CA GLN A 317 -2.85 -27.19 -7.91
C GLN A 317 -1.43 -27.14 -8.49
N GLY A 318 -0.79 -25.98 -8.48
CA GLY A 318 0.54 -25.79 -9.03
C GLY A 318 1.21 -24.52 -8.54
N GLY A 319 2.48 -24.35 -8.93
CA GLY A 319 3.22 -23.13 -8.67
C GLY A 319 3.13 -22.12 -9.81
N ASN A 320 3.81 -20.98 -9.65
CA ASN A 320 3.91 -19.95 -10.66
C ASN A 320 5.35 -19.49 -10.85
N SER A 321 5.66 -18.87 -12.00
CA SER A 321 7.03 -18.46 -12.34
C SER A 321 7.39 -17.03 -11.94
N VAL A 322 6.44 -16.25 -11.42
CA VAL A 322 6.65 -14.82 -11.12
C VAL A 322 6.97 -14.61 -9.64
N TYR A 323 6.28 -15.33 -8.78
CA TYR A 323 6.38 -15.27 -7.33
C TYR A 323 6.39 -16.68 -6.70
N PRO A 324 7.27 -17.60 -7.14
CA PRO A 324 7.25 -18.99 -6.70
C PRO A 324 7.43 -19.16 -5.19
N GLU A 325 8.18 -18.28 -4.54
CA GLU A 325 8.48 -18.36 -3.10
C GLU A 325 7.45 -17.62 -2.25
N LEU A 326 6.90 -16.51 -2.76
CA LEU A 326 5.96 -15.67 -2.02
C LEU A 326 4.51 -16.18 -2.11
N PHE A 327 4.15 -16.84 -3.21
CA PHE A 327 2.82 -17.39 -3.45
C PHE A 327 2.94 -18.78 -4.12
N PRO A 328 3.47 -19.80 -3.41
CA PRO A 328 3.81 -21.11 -4.00
C PRO A 328 2.61 -21.98 -4.36
N ASP A 329 1.43 -21.71 -3.79
CA ASP A 329 0.28 -22.61 -3.80
C ASP A 329 -0.90 -22.00 -4.58
N ASN A 330 -1.05 -22.39 -5.85
CA ASN A 330 -1.93 -21.71 -6.80
C ASN A 330 -2.88 -22.67 -7.50
N PHE A 331 -4.02 -22.16 -7.97
CA PHE A 331 -4.83 -22.84 -8.98
C PHE A 331 -4.34 -22.42 -10.36
N VAL A 332 -3.98 -23.40 -11.20
CA VAL A 332 -3.40 -23.18 -12.53
C VAL A 332 -4.21 -23.94 -13.58
N THR A 333 -4.46 -23.30 -14.72
CA THR A 333 -5.00 -23.93 -15.91
C THR A 333 -4.34 -23.36 -17.16
N GLU A 334 -4.11 -24.23 -18.15
CA GLU A 334 -3.76 -23.85 -19.53
C GLU A 334 -4.90 -24.21 -20.51
N GLY A 335 -5.97 -24.86 -20.04
CA GLY A 335 -7.17 -25.27 -20.79
C GLY A 335 -8.45 -24.64 -20.24
N GLU A 336 -9.61 -25.16 -20.62
CA GLU A 336 -10.89 -24.68 -20.09
C GLU A 336 -11.05 -25.08 -18.61
N GLY A 337 -10.74 -24.14 -17.71
CA GLY A 337 -10.86 -24.33 -16.27
C GLY A 337 -12.27 -24.05 -15.73
N TYR A 338 -12.68 -24.85 -14.75
CA TYR A 338 -13.86 -24.65 -13.92
C TYR A 338 -13.50 -24.94 -12.46
N LEU A 339 -13.84 -24.01 -11.57
CA LEU A 339 -13.64 -24.15 -10.12
C LEU A 339 -14.89 -23.67 -9.39
N LYS A 340 -15.43 -24.50 -8.49
CA LYS A 340 -16.52 -24.16 -7.60
C LYS A 340 -16.17 -24.52 -6.17
N PHE A 341 -16.36 -23.57 -5.25
CA PHE A 341 -16.12 -23.77 -3.81
C PHE A 341 -17.09 -22.94 -2.98
N GLU A 342 -17.11 -23.20 -1.68
CA GLU A 342 -17.84 -22.40 -0.70
C GLU A 342 -16.85 -21.69 0.21
N THR A 343 -17.17 -20.46 0.61
CA THR A 343 -16.44 -19.71 1.63
C THR A 343 -17.43 -18.96 2.54
N GLU A 344 -17.00 -18.59 3.75
CA GLU A 344 -17.74 -17.72 4.66
C GLU A 344 -16.91 -16.44 4.87
N CYS A 345 -17.33 -15.35 4.23
CA CYS A 345 -16.60 -14.09 4.23
C CYS A 345 -17.55 -12.91 4.03
N LYS A 346 -17.09 -11.70 4.34
CA LYS A 346 -17.76 -10.44 3.94
C LYS A 346 -17.09 -9.82 2.72
N CYS A 347 -15.83 -10.13 2.49
CA CYS A 347 -15.07 -9.66 1.34
C CYS A 347 -14.49 -10.84 0.58
N LEU A 348 -14.51 -10.75 -0.75
CA LEU A 348 -13.87 -11.72 -1.64
C LEU A 348 -13.13 -10.97 -2.73
N GLY A 349 -11.91 -11.40 -3.01
CA GLY A 349 -11.12 -10.98 -4.15
C GLY A 349 -10.16 -12.06 -4.60
N PHE A 350 -9.47 -11.78 -5.69
CA PHE A 350 -8.50 -12.70 -6.28
C PHE A 350 -7.21 -11.97 -6.62
N PHE A 351 -6.11 -12.62 -6.33
CA PHE A 351 -4.79 -12.25 -6.83
C PHE A 351 -4.43 -13.23 -7.94
N TYR A 352 -4.16 -12.76 -9.15
CA TYR A 352 -3.96 -13.63 -10.32
C TYR A 352 -2.93 -13.08 -11.30
N LEU A 353 -2.32 -13.94 -12.11
CA LEU A 353 -1.28 -13.52 -13.05
C LEU A 353 -1.85 -12.92 -14.34
N LYS A 354 -1.30 -11.76 -14.69
CA LYS A 354 -1.37 -11.15 -16.01
C LYS A 354 -0.20 -11.66 -16.86
N LYS A 355 -0.49 -12.17 -18.06
CA LYS A 355 0.48 -12.85 -18.94
C LYS A 355 0.74 -12.06 -20.22
N VAL A 356 2.01 -11.85 -20.56
CA VAL A 356 2.42 -11.07 -21.75
C VAL A 356 2.47 -11.87 -23.04
N ASP A 357 2.43 -13.20 -22.96
CA ASP A 357 2.52 -14.11 -24.11
C ASP A 357 1.23 -14.19 -24.93
N GLY A 358 0.18 -13.49 -24.48
CA GLY A 358 -1.11 -13.46 -25.15
C GLY A 358 -1.92 -14.74 -24.99
N LYS A 359 -1.61 -15.59 -24.00
CA LYS A 359 -2.40 -16.79 -23.67
C LYS A 359 -3.34 -16.61 -22.48
N GLY A 360 -3.29 -15.45 -21.81
CA GLY A 360 -4.16 -15.13 -20.68
C GLY A 360 -5.63 -15.21 -21.07
N GLY A 361 -6.40 -16.04 -20.38
CA GLY A 361 -7.83 -16.18 -20.54
C GLY A 361 -8.62 -15.17 -19.71
N LYS A 362 -9.91 -15.02 -20.03
CA LYS A 362 -10.87 -14.27 -19.23
C LYS A 362 -11.79 -15.24 -18.52
N TYR A 363 -11.84 -15.13 -17.19
CA TYR A 363 -12.66 -16.03 -16.36
C TYR A 363 -13.69 -15.22 -15.59
N ASP A 364 -14.96 -15.52 -15.79
CA ASP A 364 -16.03 -14.91 -15.02
C ASP A 364 -16.11 -15.52 -13.63
N VAL A 365 -16.27 -14.65 -12.64
CA VAL A 365 -16.48 -15.01 -11.24
C VAL A 365 -17.94 -14.76 -10.89
N TYR A 366 -18.61 -15.82 -10.44
CA TYR A 366 -19.97 -15.78 -9.93
C TYR A 366 -19.96 -15.99 -8.42
N VAL A 367 -20.79 -15.22 -7.72
CA VAL A 367 -21.05 -15.39 -6.29
C VAL A 367 -22.54 -15.56 -6.13
N ASP A 368 -22.96 -16.67 -5.53
CA ASP A 368 -24.36 -17.05 -5.31
C ASP A 368 -25.21 -17.05 -6.59
N GLY A 369 -24.59 -17.49 -7.70
CA GLY A 369 -25.22 -17.57 -9.02
C GLY A 369 -25.23 -16.26 -9.81
N GLU A 370 -24.76 -15.14 -9.24
CA GLU A 370 -24.67 -13.85 -9.91
C GLU A 370 -23.24 -13.55 -10.36
N ARG A 371 -23.04 -13.13 -11.61
CA ARG A 371 -21.72 -12.71 -12.11
C ARG A 371 -21.30 -11.40 -11.43
N LYS A 372 -20.19 -11.43 -10.71
CA LYS A 372 -19.63 -10.28 -9.97
C LYS A 372 -18.42 -9.64 -10.64
N GLY A 373 -17.67 -10.38 -11.46
CA GLY A 373 -16.51 -9.84 -12.15
C GLY A 373 -15.90 -10.79 -13.17
N THR A 374 -14.81 -10.35 -13.80
CA THR A 374 -14.01 -11.16 -14.72
C THR A 374 -12.54 -10.96 -14.39
N LEU A 375 -11.84 -12.07 -14.15
CA LEU A 375 -10.38 -12.11 -14.06
C LEU A 375 -9.84 -12.12 -15.49
N ASP A 376 -9.34 -10.98 -15.96
CA ASP A 376 -8.75 -10.86 -17.29
C ASP A 376 -7.23 -11.04 -17.19
N ALA A 377 -6.73 -12.24 -17.46
CA ALA A 377 -5.32 -12.58 -17.37
C ALA A 377 -4.48 -12.13 -18.58
N ASP A 378 -5.08 -11.54 -19.62
CA ASP A 378 -4.33 -11.12 -20.81
C ASP A 378 -3.61 -9.79 -20.58
N PHE A 379 -2.31 -9.76 -20.83
CA PHE A 379 -1.49 -8.55 -20.83
C PHE A 379 -0.50 -8.56 -22.01
N LYS A 380 -0.98 -9.06 -23.15
CA LYS A 380 -0.19 -9.22 -24.37
C LYS A 380 0.63 -7.98 -24.71
N GLY A 381 1.94 -8.16 -24.83
CA GLY A 381 2.88 -7.07 -25.19
C GLY A 381 3.13 -6.04 -24.09
N GLY A 382 2.66 -6.30 -22.87
CA GLY A 382 2.98 -5.49 -21.70
C GLY A 382 4.43 -5.61 -21.26
N TRP A 383 4.79 -4.85 -20.22
CA TRP A 383 6.16 -4.72 -19.73
C TRP A 383 6.71 -5.97 -19.04
N GLY A 384 5.84 -6.87 -18.58
CA GLY A 384 6.20 -8.10 -17.87
C GLY A 384 4.98 -8.82 -17.33
N ASN A 385 5.14 -10.10 -16.97
CA ASN A 385 4.11 -10.79 -16.20
C ASN A 385 4.06 -10.19 -14.79
N TYR A 386 2.87 -9.99 -14.26
CA TYR A 386 2.69 -9.44 -12.91
C TYR A 386 1.42 -9.97 -12.27
N GLY A 387 1.32 -9.83 -10.95
CA GLY A 387 0.11 -10.16 -10.21
C GLY A 387 -0.85 -8.99 -10.17
N GLU A 388 -2.11 -9.24 -10.53
CA GLU A 388 -3.21 -8.28 -10.46
C GLU A 388 -4.14 -8.66 -9.31
N THR A 389 -4.66 -7.66 -8.61
CA THR A 389 -5.68 -7.85 -7.57
C THR A 389 -7.02 -7.36 -8.05
N GLN A 390 -8.06 -8.15 -7.81
CA GLN A 390 -9.43 -7.74 -8.11
C GLN A 390 -10.35 -8.02 -6.93
N GLN A 391 -11.02 -6.98 -6.45
CA GLN A 391 -12.14 -7.11 -5.53
C GLN A 391 -13.39 -7.60 -6.29
N ILE A 392 -14.06 -8.60 -5.75
CA ILE A 392 -15.25 -9.23 -6.33
C ILE A 392 -16.49 -8.98 -5.47
N LEU A 393 -16.34 -9.07 -4.14
CA LEU A 393 -17.42 -8.88 -3.18
C LEU A 393 -16.97 -7.98 -2.04
N ILE A 394 -17.88 -7.11 -1.61
CA ILE A 394 -17.81 -6.38 -0.35
C ILE A 394 -19.21 -6.34 0.26
N SER A 395 -19.32 -6.78 1.50
CA SER A 395 -20.55 -6.72 2.30
C SER A 395 -20.23 -6.24 3.72
N LYS A 396 -21.28 -5.92 4.48
CA LYS A 396 -21.14 -5.52 5.89
C LYS A 396 -20.94 -6.71 6.82
N ASP A 397 -21.67 -7.78 6.53
CA ASP A 397 -21.75 -8.98 7.36
C ASP A 397 -21.13 -10.16 6.62
N SER A 398 -20.46 -11.04 7.38
CA SER A 398 -19.93 -12.28 6.82
C SER A 398 -21.07 -13.24 6.57
N GLU A 399 -21.13 -13.78 5.35
CA GLU A 399 -22.14 -14.73 4.92
C GLU A 399 -21.48 -15.91 4.21
N LYS A 400 -22.22 -17.02 4.09
CA LYS A 400 -21.76 -18.18 3.31
C LYS A 400 -22.06 -17.94 1.84
N HIS A 401 -21.03 -18.00 1.03
CA HIS A 401 -21.08 -17.77 -0.40
C HIS A 401 -20.68 -19.00 -1.19
N THR A 402 -21.40 -19.27 -2.27
CA THR A 402 -20.96 -20.21 -3.31
C THR A 402 -20.25 -19.43 -4.41
N VAL A 403 -18.98 -19.75 -4.65
CA VAL A 403 -18.15 -19.10 -5.66
C VAL A 403 -17.93 -20.03 -6.84
N GLU A 404 -18.15 -19.53 -8.05
CA GLU A 404 -17.85 -20.25 -9.29
C GLU A 404 -16.94 -19.41 -10.19
N ILE A 405 -15.86 -20.02 -10.69
CA ILE A 405 -14.92 -19.41 -11.63
C ILE A 405 -14.93 -20.28 -12.89
N LYS A 406 -15.29 -19.68 -14.02
CA LYS A 406 -15.37 -20.39 -15.30
C LYS A 406 -14.96 -19.50 -16.46
N LEU A 407 -14.48 -20.12 -17.52
CA LEU A 407 -14.06 -19.41 -18.72
C LEU A 407 -15.23 -18.54 -19.24
N ALA A 408 -14.96 -17.25 -19.45
CA ALA A 408 -15.97 -16.31 -19.92
C ALA A 408 -16.36 -16.61 -21.38
N GLU A 409 -17.64 -16.39 -21.71
CA GLU A 409 -18.10 -16.53 -23.09
C GLU A 409 -17.33 -15.57 -24.00
N GLY A 410 -16.75 -16.11 -25.07
CA GLY A 410 -15.94 -15.33 -26.02
C GLY A 410 -14.46 -15.15 -25.62
N SER A 411 -13.99 -15.72 -24.51
CA SER A 411 -12.54 -15.80 -24.25
C SER A 411 -11.88 -16.69 -25.31
N THR A 412 -10.94 -16.13 -26.07
CA THR A 412 -10.18 -16.87 -27.10
C THR A 412 -8.99 -17.63 -26.54
N ASN A 413 -8.67 -17.35 -25.28
CA ASN A 413 -7.50 -17.83 -24.56
C ASN A 413 -7.97 -18.49 -23.26
N THR A 414 -7.14 -19.38 -22.71
CA THR A 414 -7.55 -20.29 -21.63
C THR A 414 -6.66 -20.19 -20.40
N SER A 415 -5.48 -19.61 -20.49
CA SER A 415 -4.50 -19.68 -19.42
C SER A 415 -4.88 -18.79 -18.24
N LEU A 416 -4.92 -19.33 -17.03
CA LEU A 416 -5.11 -18.56 -15.80
C LEU A 416 -4.30 -19.19 -14.66
N THR A 417 -3.69 -18.33 -13.85
CA THR A 417 -3.04 -18.70 -12.60
C THR A 417 -3.60 -17.80 -11.50
N ILE A 418 -4.40 -18.39 -10.60
CA ILE A 418 -4.90 -17.71 -9.41
C ILE A 418 -3.84 -17.90 -8.32
N LEU A 419 -3.12 -16.83 -8.04
CA LEU A 419 -2.02 -16.78 -7.07
C LEU A 419 -2.53 -16.88 -5.63
N GLY A 420 -3.74 -16.39 -5.38
CA GLY A 420 -4.41 -16.56 -4.10
C GLY A 420 -5.83 -16.01 -4.10
N ILE A 421 -6.61 -16.48 -3.14
CA ILE A 421 -7.97 -16.05 -2.87
C ILE A 421 -7.91 -15.16 -1.64
N MET A 422 -8.38 -13.92 -1.79
CA MET A 422 -8.35 -12.90 -0.74
C MET A 422 -9.71 -12.81 -0.09
N GLU A 423 -9.79 -13.10 1.20
CA GLU A 423 -11.04 -13.01 1.95
C GLU A 423 -10.85 -12.31 3.30
N SER A 424 -11.93 -11.74 3.83
CA SER A 424 -12.01 -11.07 5.13
C SER A 424 -13.43 -11.15 5.67
#